data_AF-A0A5S6R3C8-F1
#
_entry.id   AF-A0A5S6R3C8-F1
#
_cell.length_a   1.000
_cell.length_b   1.000
_cell.length_c   1.000
_cell.angle_alpha   90.00
_cell.angle_beta   90.00
_cell.angle_gamma   90.00
#
_symmetry.space_group_name_H-M   'P 1'
#
loop_
_entity.id
_entity.type
_entity.pdbx_description
1 polymer ?
#
loop_
_entity_poly.entity_id
_entity_poly.type
_entity_poly.pdbx_seq_one_letter_code
_entity_poly.pdbx_strand_id
1 'polypeptide(L)'
;MGSPLSPVVAEIFMEHLEVLAFKDGFSSLGVKMFKRYVDDIFVIIEKDKEVALLDHLNSIFAGKITFTMEREENGKLAFLDCLVIRDQGHI
;
A
#
# COMPACT_ATOMS: atom_id res chain seq x y z
N MET A 1 10.79 7.47 16.49
CA MET A 1 10.99 8.61 17.41
C MET A 1 9.63 9.18 17.76
N GLY A 2 9.13 8.97 18.98
CA GLY A 2 7.76 9.31 19.39
C GLY A 2 7.35 8.59 20.67
N SER A 3 6.13 8.83 21.14
CA SER A 3 5.55 8.12 22.30
C SER A 3 5.61 6.60 22.09
N PRO A 4 5.88 5.79 23.13
CA PRO A 4 5.90 4.33 23.01
C PRO A 4 4.54 3.75 22.56
N LEU A 5 3.44 4.49 22.71
CA LEU A 5 2.12 4.09 22.22
C LEU A 5 1.89 4.41 20.74
N SER A 6 2.63 5.35 20.15
CA SER A 6 2.39 5.83 18.80
C SER A 6 2.40 4.71 17.74
N PRO A 7 3.36 3.74 17.75
CA PRO A 7 3.35 2.64 16.78
C PRO A 7 2.10 1.77 16.87
N VAL A 8 1.62 1.50 18.09
CA VAL A 8 0.42 0.69 18.31
C VAL A 8 -0.83 1.39 17.77
N VAL A 9 -0.94 2.70 17.99
CA VAL A 9 -2.07 3.48 17.48
C VAL A 9 -2.03 3.57 15.95
N ALA A 10 -0.85 3.77 15.36
CA ALA A 10 -0.67 3.77 13.91
C ALA A 10 -1.07 2.41 13.30
N GLU A 11 -0.66 1.30 13.93
CA GLU A 11 -1.00 -0.04 13.48
C GLU A 11 -2.51 -0.28 13.48
N ILE A 12 -3.21 0.06 14.57
CA ILE A 12 -4.67 -0.08 14.68
C ILE A 12 -5.38 0.76 13.61
N PHE A 13 -4.94 1.99 13.39
CA PHE A 13 -5.53 2.86 12.37
C PHE A 13 -5.36 2.28 10.97
N MET A 14 -4.16 1.80 10.64
CA MET A 14 -3.87 1.24 9.33
C MET A 14 -4.60 -0.09 9.08
N GLU A 15 -4.73 -0.94 10.10
CA GLU A 15 -5.57 -2.16 10.01
C GLU A 15 -7.04 -1.81 9.76
N HIS A 16 -7.57 -0.80 10.46
CA HIS A 16 -8.93 -0.33 10.24
C HIS A 16 -9.13 0.22 8.82
N LEU A 17 -8.15 0.97 8.31
CA LEU A 17 -8.15 1.50 6.96
C LEU A 17 -8.17 0.38 5.92
N GLU A 18 -7.37 -0.68 6.09
CA GLU A 18 -7.36 -1.84 5.19
C GLU A 18 -8.71 -2.54 5.14
N VAL A 19 -9.37 -2.72 6.29
CA VAL A 19 -10.73 -3.31 6.36
C VAL A 19 -11.73 -2.50 5.55
N LEU A 20 -11.64 -1.17 5.59
CA LEU A 20 -12.51 -0.29 4.82
C LEU A 20 -12.14 -0.32 3.33
N ALA A 21 -10.86 -0.29 3.01
CA ALA A 21 -10.35 -0.25 1.64
C ALA A 21 -10.69 -1.53 0.87
N PHE A 22 -10.65 -2.69 1.52
CA PHE A 22 -10.77 -4.00 0.89
C PHE A 22 -11.98 -4.79 1.37
N LYS A 23 -13.06 -4.11 1.77
CA LYS A 23 -14.30 -4.74 2.21
C LYS A 23 -14.88 -5.74 1.19
N ASP A 24 -14.75 -5.41 -0.10
CA ASP A 24 -15.19 -6.25 -1.22
C ASP A 24 -14.06 -7.15 -1.78
N GLY A 25 -12.93 -7.23 -1.06
CA GLY A 25 -11.76 -8.04 -1.39
C GLY A 25 -10.76 -7.38 -2.35
N PHE A 26 -9.49 -7.79 -2.25
CA PHE A 26 -8.37 -7.27 -3.05
C PHE A 26 -8.58 -7.38 -4.57
N SER A 27 -9.18 -8.48 -5.02
CA SER A 27 -9.36 -8.77 -6.45
C SER A 27 -10.26 -7.76 -7.17
N SER A 28 -11.20 -7.13 -6.45
CA SER A 28 -12.09 -6.10 -7.03
C SER A 28 -11.32 -4.88 -7.54
N LEU A 29 -10.17 -4.59 -6.91
CA LEU A 29 -9.26 -3.49 -7.25
C LEU A 29 -8.08 -3.96 -8.12
N GLY A 30 -8.06 -5.22 -8.56
CA GLY A 30 -6.94 -5.82 -9.32
C GLY A 30 -5.67 -6.01 -8.51
N VAL A 31 -5.75 -5.97 -7.18
CA VAL A 31 -4.62 -6.19 -6.28
C VAL A 31 -4.36 -7.69 -6.15
N LYS A 32 -3.14 -8.11 -6.49
CA LYS A 32 -2.66 -9.50 -6.36
C LYS A 32 -1.99 -9.74 -5.01
N MET A 33 -1.32 -8.73 -4.47
CA MET A 33 -0.66 -8.78 -3.18
C MET A 33 -0.66 -7.40 -2.54
N PHE A 34 -0.93 -7.36 -1.24
CA PHE A 34 -0.86 -6.16 -0.42
C PHE A 34 -0.09 -6.51 0.85
N LYS A 35 0.97 -5.76 1.15
CA LYS A 35 1.76 -5.87 2.37
C LYS A 35 2.03 -4.47 2.90
N ARG A 36 2.10 -4.35 4.24
CA ARG A 36 2.33 -3.08 4.91
C ARG A 36 3.41 -3.23 5.98
N TYR A 37 4.17 -2.18 6.18
CA TYR A 37 5.06 -1.97 7.31
C TYR A 37 4.72 -0.62 7.95
N VAL A 38 3.97 -0.64 9.06
CA VAL A 38 3.40 0.56 9.70
C VAL A 38 2.62 1.40 8.69
N ASP A 39 3.15 2.48 8.13
CA ASP A 39 2.51 3.36 7.16
C ASP A 39 2.96 3.10 5.70
N ASP A 40 4.08 2.40 5.49
CA ASP A 40 4.58 2.05 4.16
C ASP A 40 3.86 0.83 3.57
N ILE A 41 3.38 0.95 2.34
CA ILE A 41 2.58 -0.07 1.66
C ILE A 41 3.31 -0.57 0.41
N PHE A 42 3.41 -1.88 0.28
CA PHE A 42 3.89 -2.58 -0.92
C PHE A 42 2.74 -3.32 -1.59
N VAL A 43 2.51 -3.04 -2.87
CA VAL A 43 1.40 -3.63 -3.64
C VAL A 43 1.90 -4.23 -4.94
N ILE A 44 1.44 -5.45 -5.25
CA ILE A 44 1.48 -6.00 -6.61
C ILE A 44 0.06 -5.88 -7.16
N ILE A 45 -0.10 -5.11 -8.22
CA ILE A 45 -1.38 -4.79 -8.84
C ILE A 45 -1.31 -5.00 -10.34
N GLU A 46 -2.47 -5.21 -10.97
CA GLU A 46 -2.60 -5.12 -12.42
C GLU A 46 -2.19 -3.74 -12.95
N LYS A 47 -1.56 -3.75 -14.12
CA LYS A 47 -1.11 -2.52 -14.77
C LYS A 47 -2.30 -1.58 -15.04
N ASP A 48 -2.08 -0.29 -14.84
CA ASP A 48 -3.02 0.81 -15.07
C ASP A 48 -4.16 0.88 -14.03
N LYS A 49 -4.17 0.03 -13.00
CA LYS A 49 -5.10 0.12 -11.85
C LYS A 49 -4.51 0.80 -10.62
N GLU A 50 -3.21 1.09 -10.62
CA GLU A 50 -2.52 1.70 -9.48
C GLU A 50 -3.05 3.09 -9.13
N VAL A 51 -3.46 3.90 -10.12
CA VAL A 51 -4.04 5.23 -9.89
C VAL A 51 -5.40 5.10 -9.21
N ALA A 52 -6.25 4.18 -9.69
CA ALA A 52 -7.56 3.94 -9.12
C ALA A 52 -7.47 3.43 -7.67
N LEU A 53 -6.49 2.58 -7.37
CA LEU A 53 -6.21 2.17 -5.98
C LEU A 53 -5.79 3.36 -5.13
N LEU A 54 -4.88 4.20 -5.62
CA LEU A 54 -4.42 5.38 -4.89
C LEU A 54 -5.57 6.35 -4.59
N ASP A 55 -6.41 6.64 -5.59
CA ASP A 55 -7.58 7.50 -5.44
C ASP A 55 -8.59 6.90 -4.46
N HIS A 56 -8.83 5.59 -4.53
CA HIS A 56 -9.68 4.87 -3.59
C HIS A 56 -9.17 5.01 -2.15
N LEU A 57 -7.89 4.72 -1.89
CA LEU A 57 -7.29 4.87 -0.56
C LEU A 57 -7.38 6.31 -0.03
N ASN A 58 -7.14 7.30 -0.90
CA ASN A 58 -7.25 8.71 -0.57
C ASN A 58 -8.70 9.19 -0.32
N SER A 59 -9.70 8.47 -0.82
CA SER A 59 -11.10 8.81 -0.62
C SER A 59 -11.65 8.41 0.76
N ILE A 60 -11.12 7.34 1.38
CA ILE A 60 -11.67 6.75 2.62
C ILE A 60 -11.64 7.76 3.78
N PHE A 61 -10.53 8.49 3.90
CA PHE A 61 -10.33 9.50 4.93
C PHE A 61 -9.86 10.83 4.32
N ALA A 62 -10.59 11.27 3.27
CA ALA A 62 -10.30 12.51 2.56
C ALA A 62 -10.06 13.70 3.50
N GLY A 63 -8.94 14.40 3.29
CA GLY A 63 -8.53 15.56 4.09
C GLY A 63 -7.90 15.24 5.45
N LYS A 64 -7.77 13.96 5.83
CA LYS A 64 -7.10 13.54 7.08
C LYS A 64 -5.77 12.84 6.83
N ILE A 65 -5.72 11.98 5.82
CA ILE A 65 -4.52 11.28 5.36
C ILE A 65 -4.44 11.38 3.84
N THR A 66 -3.22 11.40 3.32
CA THR A 66 -2.97 11.39 1.89
C THR A 66 -1.86 10.40 1.61
N PHE A 67 -2.20 9.37 0.86
CA PHE A 67 -1.28 8.40 0.31
C PHE A 67 -0.62 8.96 -0.94
N THR A 68 0.65 8.65 -1.08
CA THR A 68 1.43 8.80 -2.30
C THR A 68 1.86 7.42 -2.78
N MET A 69 2.16 7.30 -4.08
CA MET A 69 2.71 6.06 -4.62
C MET A 69 3.99 6.33 -5.38
N GLU A 70 4.91 5.37 -5.30
CA GLU A 70 6.01 5.21 -6.22
C GLU A 70 5.72 4.02 -7.13
N ARG A 71 6.14 4.12 -8.39
CA ARG A 71 5.98 3.03 -9.37
C ARG A 71 7.29 2.32 -9.54
N GLU A 72 7.21 1.03 -9.84
CA GLU A 72 8.37 0.27 -10.27
C GLU A 72 8.92 0.83 -11.58
N GLU A 73 10.24 1.01 -11.63
CA GLU A 73 10.96 1.45 -12.82
C GLU A 73 12.08 0.46 -13.15
N ASN A 74 12.15 0.00 -14.40
CA ASN A 74 13.17 -0.95 -14.87
C ASN A 74 13.30 -2.22 -14.02
N GLY A 75 12.18 -2.76 -13.55
CA GLY A 75 12.19 -3.97 -12.74
C GLY A 75 12.56 -3.72 -11.27
N LYS A 76 12.59 -2.46 -10.81
CA LYS A 76 13.11 -2.08 -9.50
C LYS A 76 12.15 -1.14 -8.77
N LEU A 77 12.01 -1.34 -7.47
CA LEU A 77 11.21 -0.49 -6.59
C LEU A 77 11.93 -0.32 -5.25
N ALA A 78 12.11 0.92 -4.81
CA ALA A 78 12.58 1.18 -3.45
C ALA A 78 11.46 0.86 -2.46
N PHE A 79 11.78 0.16 -1.38
CA PHE A 79 10.83 -0.11 -0.31
C PHE A 79 11.58 -0.19 1.02
N LEU A 80 11.25 0.72 1.95
CA LEU A 80 12.02 0.92 3.18
C LEU A 80 13.51 1.14 2.86
N ASP A 81 14.41 0.46 3.57
CA ASP A 81 15.86 0.51 3.34
C ASP A 81 16.35 -0.52 2.30
N CYS A 82 15.45 -1.05 1.48
CA CYS A 82 15.73 -2.12 0.52
C CYS A 82 15.36 -1.72 -0.92
N LEU A 83 16.12 -2.25 -1.88
CA LEU A 83 15.75 -2.21 -3.30
C LEU A 83 15.16 -3.56 -3.71
N VAL A 84 13.86 -3.58 -4.00
CA VAL A 84 13.17 -4.75 -4.51
C VAL A 84 13.44 -4.85 -6.01
N ILE A 85 13.95 -5.99 -6.47
CA ILE A 85 14.24 -6.25 -7.88
C ILE A 85 13.36 -7.40 -8.34
N ARG A 86 12.57 -7.15 -9.38
CA ARG A 86 11.76 -8.17 -10.05
C ARG A 86 12.68 -9.13 -10.79
N ASP A 87 12.69 -10.37 -10.33
CA ASP A 87 13.34 -11.44 -11.07
C ASP A 87 12.53 -11.75 -12.35
N GLN A 88 13.23 -11.97 -13.46
CA GLN A 88 12.61 -12.32 -14.75
C GLN A 88 12.20 -13.80 -14.81
N GLY A 89 12.39 -14.56 -13.73
CA GLY A 89 11.87 -15.91 -13.55
C GLY A 89 10.37 -15.92 -13.31
N HIS A 90 9.62 -16.29 -14.35
CA HIS A 90 8.21 -16.74 -14.40
C HIS A 90 7.45 -16.81 -13.05
N ILE A 91 6.37 -16.03 -12.95
CA ILE A 91 5.19 -16.33 -12.14
C ILE A 91 4.07 -16.73 -13.10
#